data_AF-A0A8T9B981-F1
#
_entry.id   AF-A0A8T9B981-F1
#
_cell.length_a   1.000
_cell.length_b   1.000
_cell.length_c   1.000
_cell.angle_alpha   90.00
_cell.angle_beta   90.00
_cell.angle_gamma   90.00
#
_symmetry.space_group_name_H-M   'P 1'
#
loop_
_entity.id
_entity.type
_entity.pdbx_description
1 polymer ?
#
loop_
_entity_poly.entity_id
_entity_poly.type
_entity_poly.pdbx_seq_one_letter_code
_entity_poly.pdbx_strand_id
1 'polypeptide(L)'
;MATEGISIGGTPERFYSNTINTPVVKSSSKETQESLKRSFQKYLASEQTSSGPLFIPSKHLAYDEPKHIHTMEDIGYSAANGVSPMAVSEPFRLFSEEAVDVMRDEIFNVEAGDEYTYASNIAPKQLRGYAPRHGKFTFNAWKHPETLAIISKIAGIELVPVIDYEIAHINLSVPGDKKELAEGTNDDDDAIVGWHRDSYPFVCVLMMSDTTNMVGGETALKTGTGEIRKVRGPSKGCAVVLQGRYIDHQALKAFGGQERITAVTSFRPKNPHVRDDTVLNTVRPISNLPDLYNQVMEYQLENAEARIRGMLKDVRDSMKAGTTDVKAIKNFLDFEIKALQAVDAEIVEESKVVKGHLPPICESAKRRKSE
;
A
#
# COMPACT_ATOMS: atom_id res chain seq x y z
N MET A 1 14.08 -61.60 27.67
CA MET A 1 15.53 -61.47 27.42
C MET A 1 15.70 -60.42 26.35
N ALA A 2 16.55 -59.43 26.68
CA ALA A 2 17.22 -58.42 25.86
C ALA A 2 16.38 -57.46 25.00
N THR A 3 16.38 -56.22 25.49
CA THR A 3 16.17 -54.91 24.87
C THR A 3 17.33 -54.50 23.94
N GLU A 4 17.14 -53.33 23.30
CA GLU A 4 18.10 -52.43 22.62
C GLU A 4 18.23 -52.60 21.08
N GLY A 5 18.24 -51.54 20.26
CA GLY A 5 18.74 -50.19 20.53
C GLY A 5 17.80 -49.03 20.21
N ILE A 6 17.76 -48.12 21.18
CA ILE A 6 17.39 -46.71 21.06
C ILE A 6 18.60 -45.98 20.47
N SER A 7 18.37 -45.15 19.44
CA SER A 7 19.30 -44.08 19.06
C SER A 7 18.59 -42.73 19.25
N ILE A 8 18.74 -42.19 20.46
CA ILE A 8 19.16 -40.82 20.80
C ILE A 8 19.02 -39.84 19.62
N GLY A 9 18.07 -38.90 19.61
CA GLY A 9 18.02 -37.78 20.56
C GLY A 9 18.64 -36.54 19.90
N GLY A 10 18.00 -36.04 18.84
CA GLY A 10 18.21 -34.68 18.38
C GLY A 10 17.34 -33.75 19.21
N THR A 11 17.88 -33.24 20.31
CA THR A 11 17.34 -32.04 20.96
C THR A 11 17.11 -30.98 19.88
N PRO A 12 15.96 -30.26 19.86
CA PRO A 12 15.95 -28.97 19.19
C PRO A 12 17.10 -28.19 19.79
N GLU A 13 18.01 -27.66 18.97
CA GLU A 13 19.02 -26.75 19.46
C GLU A 13 18.31 -25.76 20.39
N ARG A 14 18.76 -25.76 21.65
CA ARG A 14 18.34 -24.78 22.62
C ARG A 14 18.41 -23.43 21.91
N PHE A 15 17.30 -22.71 21.92
CA PHE A 15 17.27 -21.27 21.75
C PHE A 15 18.26 -20.65 22.77
N TYR A 16 19.54 -20.70 22.46
CA TYR A 16 20.61 -19.95 23.11
C TYR A 16 20.85 -18.78 22.17
N SER A 17 20.24 -17.65 22.47
CA SER A 17 20.90 -16.64 23.30
C SER A 17 22.20 -16.13 22.68
N ASN A 18 22.16 -15.77 21.40
CA ASN A 18 22.96 -14.65 20.94
C ASN A 18 22.00 -13.46 20.77
N THR A 19 21.89 -12.70 21.87
CA THR A 19 21.33 -11.35 21.90
C THR A 19 19.96 -11.19 21.23
N ILE A 20 18.90 -11.64 21.91
CA ILE A 20 17.77 -10.71 22.06
C ILE A 20 18.40 -9.55 22.85
N ASN A 21 18.84 -8.51 22.17
CA ASN A 21 18.87 -7.21 22.80
C ASN A 21 17.40 -6.95 23.11
N THR A 22 16.96 -7.36 24.30
CA THR A 22 15.83 -6.72 24.93
C THR A 22 16.19 -5.25 24.82
N PRO A 23 15.38 -4.40 24.17
CA PRO A 23 15.61 -2.97 24.32
C PRO A 23 15.78 -2.77 25.82
N VAL A 24 16.87 -2.13 26.23
CA VAL A 24 17.03 -1.78 27.65
C VAL A 24 15.91 -0.80 27.92
N VAL A 25 14.75 -1.33 28.27
CA VAL A 25 13.65 -0.61 28.87
C VAL A 25 14.16 -0.36 30.27
N LYS A 26 14.99 0.69 30.41
CA LYS A 26 15.09 1.37 31.69
C LYS A 26 13.65 1.59 32.11
N SER A 27 13.26 1.14 33.30
CA SER A 27 11.94 1.48 33.85
C SER A 27 11.82 2.99 33.70
N SER A 28 10.94 3.43 32.81
CA SER A 28 10.83 4.85 32.49
C SER A 28 10.53 5.55 33.81
N SER A 29 11.19 6.66 34.13
CA SER A 29 10.90 7.35 35.38
C SER A 29 9.39 7.67 35.42
N LYS A 30 8.83 7.83 36.62
CA LYS A 30 7.42 8.20 36.77
C LYS A 30 7.10 9.47 35.95
N GLU A 31 8.07 10.38 35.82
CA GLU A 31 8.03 11.54 34.92
C GLU A 31 8.05 11.17 33.42
N THR A 32 8.82 10.18 32.96
CA THR A 32 8.78 9.72 31.56
C THR A 32 7.46 9.03 31.23
N GLN A 33 6.90 8.25 32.15
CA GLN A 33 5.60 7.60 32.00
C GLN A 33 4.44 8.60 32.02
N GLU A 34 4.50 9.60 32.90
CA GLU A 34 3.55 10.71 32.92
C GLU A 34 3.72 11.65 31.72
N SER A 35 4.95 11.84 31.23
CA SER A 35 5.25 12.56 30.00
C SER A 35 4.69 11.84 28.77
N LEU A 36 4.85 10.51 28.68
CA LEU A 36 4.26 9.70 27.63
C LEU A 36 2.73 9.72 27.70
N LYS A 37 2.13 9.56 28.89
CA LYS A 37 0.67 9.69 29.07
C LYS A 37 0.16 11.09 28.74
N ARG A 38 0.88 12.16 29.12
CA ARG A 38 0.56 13.54 28.74
C ARG A 38 0.76 13.79 27.25
N SER A 39 1.74 13.14 26.61
CA SER A 39 1.97 13.23 25.16
C SER A 39 0.91 12.48 24.39
N PHE A 40 0.44 11.33 24.90
CA PHE A 40 -0.62 10.51 24.32
C PHE A 40 -1.99 11.15 24.55
N GLN A 41 -2.23 11.75 25.71
CA GLN A 41 -3.38 12.63 25.95
C GLN A 41 -3.32 13.91 25.11
N LYS A 42 -2.14 14.50 24.90
CA LYS A 42 -1.98 15.62 23.96
C LYS A 42 -2.19 15.19 22.52
N TYR A 43 -1.81 13.98 22.14
CA TYR A 43 -2.03 13.40 20.81
C TYR A 43 -3.53 13.18 20.57
N LEU A 44 -4.21 12.51 21.51
CA LEU A 44 -5.67 12.35 21.50
C LEU A 44 -6.42 13.68 21.63
N ALA A 45 -5.89 14.66 22.37
CA ALA A 45 -6.47 16.01 22.45
C ALA A 45 -6.14 16.88 21.22
N SER A 46 -5.06 16.59 20.49
CA SER A 46 -4.71 17.27 19.25
C SER A 46 -5.58 16.82 18.07
N GLU A 47 -6.19 15.63 18.16
CA GLU A 47 -7.27 15.23 17.24
C GLU A 47 -8.48 16.18 17.31
N GLN A 48 -8.63 16.96 18.37
CA GLN A 48 -9.71 17.94 18.56
C GLN A 48 -9.37 19.37 18.07
N THR A 49 -8.14 19.64 17.60
CA THR A 49 -7.72 21.02 17.31
C THR A 49 -7.61 21.41 15.83
N SER A 50 -7.87 20.52 14.87
CA SER A 50 -7.94 20.95 13.46
C SER A 50 -9.31 21.59 13.18
N SER A 51 -9.33 22.90 12.94
CA SER A 51 -10.53 23.69 12.61
C SER A 51 -11.07 23.46 11.18
N GLY A 52 -10.69 22.34 10.54
CA GLY A 52 -11.11 21.99 9.18
C GLY A 52 -12.49 21.33 9.13
N PRO A 53 -13.15 21.31 7.96
CA PRO A 53 -14.42 20.63 7.77
C PRO A 53 -14.27 19.12 8.02
N LEU A 54 -15.33 18.49 8.53
CA LEU A 54 -15.38 17.04 8.75
C LEU A 54 -15.84 16.31 7.49
N PHE A 55 -15.36 15.08 7.28
CA PHE A 55 -15.84 14.24 6.19
C PHE A 55 -17.28 13.77 6.46
N ILE A 56 -18.21 14.17 5.58
CA ILE A 56 -19.61 13.75 5.55
C ILE A 56 -19.84 12.96 4.25
N PRO A 57 -20.03 11.63 4.30
CA PRO A 57 -20.11 10.78 3.12
C PRO A 57 -21.19 11.21 2.13
N SER A 58 -22.39 11.53 2.60
CA SER A 58 -23.53 11.94 1.77
C SER A 58 -23.32 13.26 1.01
N LYS A 59 -22.30 14.04 1.37
CA LYS A 59 -21.93 15.30 0.75
C LYS A 59 -20.66 15.19 -0.08
N HIS A 60 -19.70 14.40 0.40
CA HIS A 60 -18.34 14.37 -0.13
C HIS A 60 -18.08 13.19 -1.04
N LEU A 61 -18.83 12.09 -0.93
CA LEU A 61 -18.84 11.04 -1.94
C LEU A 61 -19.77 11.44 -3.08
N ALA A 62 -19.25 11.35 -4.30
CA ALA A 62 -19.99 11.59 -5.54
C ALA A 62 -19.85 10.35 -6.44
N TYR A 63 -20.07 9.16 -5.86
CA TYR A 63 -19.74 7.92 -6.53
C TYR A 63 -20.60 7.67 -7.78
N ASP A 64 -19.92 7.59 -8.92
CA ASP A 64 -20.45 7.06 -10.16
C ASP A 64 -19.66 5.79 -10.51
N GLU A 65 -20.33 4.71 -10.89
CA GLU A 65 -19.66 3.43 -11.18
C GLU A 65 -18.76 3.52 -12.43
N PRO A 66 -17.56 2.91 -12.44
CA PRO A 66 -16.74 2.83 -13.65
C PRO A 66 -17.53 2.18 -14.79
N LYS A 67 -17.41 2.73 -16.00
CA LYS A 67 -18.06 2.16 -17.19
C LYS A 67 -17.63 0.72 -17.46
N HIS A 68 -16.37 0.41 -17.12
CA HIS A 68 -15.82 -0.91 -17.28
C HIS A 68 -14.72 -1.18 -16.25
N ILE A 69 -14.59 -2.44 -15.85
CA ILE A 69 -13.53 -2.96 -15.01
C ILE A 69 -12.83 -4.04 -15.81
N HIS A 70 -11.60 -3.78 -16.25
CA HIS A 70 -10.81 -4.75 -16.98
C HIS A 70 -10.31 -5.83 -16.03
N THR A 71 -10.42 -7.08 -16.43
CA THR A 71 -9.89 -8.24 -15.68
C THR A 71 -8.42 -8.50 -16.02
N MET A 72 -7.75 -9.32 -15.20
CA MET A 72 -6.41 -9.84 -15.50
C MET A 72 -6.36 -10.53 -16.87
N GLU A 73 -7.41 -11.28 -17.21
CA GLU A 73 -7.51 -12.00 -18.49
C GLU A 73 -7.69 -11.04 -19.67
N ASP A 74 -8.45 -9.94 -19.50
CA ASP A 74 -8.61 -8.90 -20.54
C ASP A 74 -7.29 -8.21 -20.92
N ILE A 75 -6.30 -8.25 -20.03
CA ILE A 75 -4.95 -7.72 -20.27
C ILE A 75 -3.90 -8.83 -20.41
N GLY A 76 -4.32 -10.07 -20.70
CA GLY A 76 -3.43 -11.18 -21.06
C GLY A 76 -2.68 -11.84 -19.90
N TYR A 77 -3.02 -11.54 -18.65
CA TYR A 77 -2.56 -12.30 -17.48
C TYR A 77 -3.54 -13.42 -17.15
N SER A 78 -3.10 -14.41 -16.36
CA SER A 78 -4.04 -15.39 -15.79
C SER A 78 -4.87 -14.76 -14.67
N ALA A 79 -6.10 -15.25 -14.46
CA ALA A 79 -6.94 -14.82 -13.34
C ALA A 79 -6.27 -15.00 -11.96
N ALA A 80 -5.30 -15.91 -11.84
CA ALA A 80 -4.55 -16.18 -10.62
C ALA A 80 -3.29 -15.31 -10.44
N ASN A 81 -2.98 -14.40 -11.37
CA ASN A 81 -1.81 -13.55 -11.28
C ASN A 81 -1.89 -12.59 -10.07
N GLY A 82 -3.08 -12.02 -9.83
CA GLY A 82 -3.39 -11.15 -8.70
C GLY A 82 -4.04 -11.86 -7.52
N VAL A 83 -4.64 -11.08 -6.62
CA VAL A 83 -5.48 -11.54 -5.49
C VAL A 83 -6.97 -11.31 -5.75
N SER A 84 -7.29 -10.72 -6.90
CA SER A 84 -8.63 -10.54 -7.47
C SER A 84 -8.58 -10.79 -8.99
N PRO A 85 -9.70 -11.17 -9.64
CA PRO A 85 -9.77 -11.21 -11.10
C PRO A 85 -9.66 -9.83 -11.77
N MET A 86 -9.92 -8.74 -11.06
CA MET A 86 -9.89 -7.36 -11.61
C MET A 86 -8.46 -6.87 -11.83
N ALA A 87 -8.09 -6.40 -13.01
CA ALA A 87 -6.80 -5.73 -13.24
C ALA A 87 -6.86 -4.25 -12.88
N VAL A 88 -7.76 -3.51 -13.53
CA VAL A 88 -7.84 -2.05 -13.45
C VAL A 88 -9.26 -1.58 -13.80
N SER A 89 -9.75 -0.54 -13.12
CA SER A 89 -11.00 0.12 -13.50
C SER A 89 -10.76 1.20 -14.56
N GLU A 90 -11.76 1.48 -15.41
CA GLU A 90 -11.81 2.80 -16.04
C GLU A 90 -11.99 3.90 -14.97
N PRO A 91 -11.67 5.17 -15.28
CA PRO A 91 -11.90 6.27 -14.36
C PRO A 91 -13.38 6.39 -13.95
N PHE A 92 -13.59 6.66 -12.67
CA PHE A 92 -14.93 6.78 -12.08
C PHE A 92 -14.95 7.93 -11.07
N ARG A 93 -16.09 8.63 -10.90
CA ARG A 93 -16.18 9.70 -9.91
C ARG A 93 -16.21 9.06 -8.52
N LEU A 94 -15.36 9.54 -7.61
CA LEU A 94 -15.33 9.06 -6.22
C LEU A 94 -15.72 10.17 -5.24
N PHE A 95 -15.05 11.31 -5.34
CA PHE A 95 -15.25 12.45 -4.45
C PHE A 95 -15.86 13.64 -5.21
N SER A 96 -16.67 14.43 -4.50
CA SER A 96 -17.14 15.71 -5.03
C SER A 96 -15.98 16.70 -5.17
N GLU A 97 -16.16 17.74 -5.99
CA GLU A 97 -15.13 18.77 -6.16
C GLU A 97 -14.82 19.48 -4.85
N GLU A 98 -15.84 19.74 -4.02
CA GLU A 98 -15.68 20.31 -2.69
C GLU A 98 -14.78 19.43 -1.80
N ALA A 99 -14.97 18.11 -1.82
CA ALA A 99 -14.14 17.21 -1.04
C ALA A 99 -12.68 17.23 -1.52
N VAL A 100 -12.47 17.28 -2.83
CA VAL A 100 -11.12 17.39 -3.41
C VAL A 100 -10.47 18.72 -3.03
N ASP A 101 -11.23 19.82 -3.00
CA ASP A 101 -10.70 21.13 -2.61
C ASP A 101 -10.25 21.15 -1.15
N VAL A 102 -11.03 20.57 -0.24
CA VAL A 102 -10.60 20.40 1.16
C VAL A 102 -9.33 19.56 1.28
N MET A 103 -9.27 18.43 0.57
CA MET A 103 -8.07 17.58 0.58
C MET A 103 -6.85 18.32 0.03
N ARG A 104 -7.02 19.17 -0.99
CA ARG A 104 -5.95 20.02 -1.54
C ARG A 104 -5.47 21.06 -0.54
N ASP A 105 -6.38 21.71 0.17
CA ASP A 105 -6.02 22.66 1.22
C ASP A 105 -5.17 21.98 2.32
N GLU A 106 -5.51 20.74 2.70
CA GLU A 106 -4.69 19.94 3.63
C GLU A 106 -3.29 19.67 3.07
N ILE A 107 -3.18 19.34 1.78
CA ILE A 107 -1.90 19.07 1.09
C ILE A 107 -1.02 20.32 1.05
N PHE A 108 -1.54 21.48 0.64
CA PHE A 108 -0.73 22.70 0.51
C PHE A 108 -0.26 23.26 1.85
N ASN A 109 -1.01 23.02 2.93
CA ASN A 109 -0.56 23.35 4.28
C ASN A 109 0.62 22.49 4.74
N VAL A 110 0.72 21.25 4.23
CA VAL A 110 1.81 20.31 4.53
C VAL A 110 3.03 20.55 3.66
N GLU A 111 2.84 20.88 2.37
CA GLU A 111 3.92 21.07 1.40
C GLU A 111 4.96 22.12 1.84
N ALA A 112 4.57 23.05 2.71
CA ALA A 112 5.48 24.03 3.31
C ALA A 112 6.57 23.40 4.22
N GLY A 113 6.45 22.13 4.60
CA GLY A 113 7.39 21.42 5.47
C GLY A 113 8.17 20.30 4.78
N ASP A 114 9.47 20.22 5.05
CA ASP A 114 10.37 19.19 4.49
C ASP A 114 10.14 17.78 5.07
N GLU A 115 9.49 17.65 6.24
CA GLU A 115 9.34 16.37 6.98
C GLU A 115 8.61 15.29 6.18
N TYR A 116 7.64 15.68 5.35
CA TYR A 116 6.80 14.76 4.58
C TYR A 116 7.19 14.68 3.10
N THR A 117 8.22 15.41 2.69
CA THR A 117 8.62 15.54 1.28
C THR A 117 9.71 14.53 0.92
N TYR A 118 9.49 13.78 -0.15
CA TYR A 118 10.39 12.77 -0.68
C TYR A 118 10.56 12.91 -2.18
N ALA A 119 11.67 12.38 -2.72
CA ALA A 119 11.94 12.32 -4.15
C ALA A 119 12.67 11.00 -4.47
N SER A 120 12.55 10.54 -5.72
CA SER A 120 13.27 9.37 -6.20
C SER A 120 13.72 9.48 -7.65
N ASN A 121 14.46 8.48 -8.12
CA ASN A 121 14.84 8.31 -9.52
C ASN A 121 13.66 8.13 -10.49
N ILE A 122 12.44 7.87 -10.00
CA ILE A 122 11.25 7.74 -10.85
C ILE A 122 10.18 8.80 -10.58
N ALA A 123 10.29 9.59 -9.51
CA ALA A 123 9.29 10.59 -9.12
C ALA A 123 9.96 11.83 -8.51
N PRO A 124 9.74 13.04 -9.07
CA PRO A 124 10.51 14.22 -8.72
C PRO A 124 10.17 14.80 -7.33
N LYS A 125 8.89 14.69 -6.91
CA LYS A 125 8.42 15.19 -5.61
C LYS A 125 7.17 14.45 -5.15
N GLN A 126 7.20 13.95 -3.92
CA GLN A 126 6.12 13.21 -3.29
C GLN A 126 5.88 13.68 -1.85
N LEU A 127 4.64 13.65 -1.39
CA LEU A 127 4.29 13.79 0.03
C LEU A 127 3.80 12.46 0.58
N ARG A 128 4.32 12.01 1.73
CA ARG A 128 3.95 10.72 2.35
C ARG A 128 3.82 10.85 3.86
N GLY A 129 2.96 10.03 4.47
CA GLY A 129 2.81 9.97 5.93
C GLY A 129 2.16 11.17 6.62
N TYR A 130 1.72 12.19 5.89
CA TYR A 130 1.15 13.42 6.49
C TYR A 130 -0.29 13.25 6.97
N ALA A 131 -1.09 12.43 6.27
CA ALA A 131 -2.54 12.40 6.43
C ALA A 131 -3.00 12.14 7.88
N PRO A 132 -2.40 11.21 8.65
CA PRO A 132 -2.82 10.96 10.04
C PRO A 132 -2.69 12.17 10.96
N ARG A 133 -1.73 13.07 10.70
CA ARG A 133 -1.43 14.23 11.56
C ARG A 133 -1.97 15.55 11.02
N HIS A 134 -1.97 15.71 9.70
CA HIS A 134 -2.26 16.99 9.04
C HIS A 134 -3.42 16.94 8.06
N GLY A 135 -3.90 15.75 7.69
CA GLY A 135 -4.98 15.57 6.73
C GLY A 135 -6.22 14.94 7.39
N LYS A 136 -6.81 15.55 8.41
CA LYS A 136 -7.92 14.95 9.17
C LYS A 136 -9.12 14.62 8.26
N PHE A 137 -9.48 15.51 7.35
CA PHE A 137 -10.55 15.25 6.39
C PHE A 137 -10.15 14.10 5.46
N THR A 138 -8.97 14.17 4.85
CA THR A 138 -8.44 13.15 3.93
C THR A 138 -8.37 11.77 4.59
N PHE A 139 -7.80 11.69 5.79
CA PHE A 139 -7.63 10.47 6.56
C PHE A 139 -8.97 9.82 6.89
N ASN A 140 -9.94 10.61 7.37
CA ASN A 140 -11.28 10.12 7.65
C ASN A 140 -12.02 9.68 6.37
N ALA A 141 -11.85 10.42 5.26
CA ALA A 141 -12.46 10.07 3.99
C ALA A 141 -12.02 8.69 3.49
N TRP A 142 -10.73 8.39 3.57
CA TRP A 142 -10.17 7.11 3.10
C TRP A 142 -10.42 5.93 4.05
N LYS A 143 -10.66 6.18 5.34
CA LYS A 143 -11.02 5.14 6.33
C LYS A 143 -12.54 4.95 6.48
N HIS A 144 -13.35 5.81 5.88
CA HIS A 144 -14.80 5.75 6.04
C HIS A 144 -15.39 4.45 5.43
N PRO A 145 -16.29 3.73 6.12
CA PRO A 145 -16.87 2.48 5.62
C PRO A 145 -17.52 2.58 4.24
N GLU A 146 -18.19 3.69 3.93
CA GLU A 146 -18.80 3.90 2.60
C GLU A 146 -17.75 4.01 1.48
N THR A 147 -16.64 4.71 1.73
CA THR A 147 -15.50 4.77 0.79
C THR A 147 -14.92 3.38 0.59
N LEU A 148 -14.66 2.65 1.68
CA LEU A 148 -14.12 1.29 1.61
C LEU A 148 -15.05 0.32 0.88
N ALA A 149 -16.37 0.46 1.05
CA ALA A 149 -17.36 -0.35 0.34
C ALA A 149 -17.31 -0.11 -1.18
N ILE A 150 -17.16 1.15 -1.62
CA ILE A 150 -16.99 1.49 -3.05
C ILE A 150 -15.72 0.86 -3.60
N ILE A 151 -14.58 1.09 -2.95
CA ILE A 151 -13.28 0.56 -3.42
C ILE A 151 -13.29 -0.97 -3.44
N SER A 152 -13.84 -1.62 -2.41
CA SER A 152 -13.99 -3.07 -2.34
C SER A 152 -14.91 -3.63 -3.43
N LYS A 153 -16.03 -2.95 -3.73
CA LYS A 153 -16.94 -3.33 -4.82
C LYS A 153 -16.20 -3.36 -6.14
N ILE A 154 -15.43 -2.32 -6.45
CA ILE A 154 -14.68 -2.22 -7.71
C ILE A 154 -13.57 -3.27 -7.74
N ALA A 155 -12.85 -3.47 -6.64
CA ALA A 155 -11.79 -4.47 -6.51
C ALA A 155 -12.26 -5.92 -6.57
N GLY A 156 -13.55 -6.19 -6.37
CA GLY A 156 -14.09 -7.55 -6.32
C GLY A 156 -13.67 -8.35 -5.09
N ILE A 157 -13.10 -7.69 -4.07
CA ILE A 157 -12.67 -8.28 -2.80
C ILE A 157 -12.73 -7.21 -1.71
N GLU A 158 -12.99 -7.61 -0.46
CA GLU A 158 -13.00 -6.68 0.66
C GLU A 158 -11.60 -6.15 0.97
N LEU A 159 -11.45 -4.83 0.92
CA LEU A 159 -10.19 -4.11 1.09
C LEU A 159 -10.21 -3.20 2.32
N VAL A 160 -9.03 -3.01 2.89
CA VAL A 160 -8.73 -1.97 3.89
C VAL A 160 -7.46 -1.22 3.47
N PRO A 161 -7.28 0.05 3.87
CA PRO A 161 -6.01 0.74 3.67
C PRO A 161 -4.88 -0.11 4.25
N VAL A 162 -3.76 -0.20 3.56
CA VAL A 162 -2.69 -1.12 3.95
C VAL A 162 -2.09 -0.75 5.30
N ILE A 163 -1.71 0.52 5.46
CA ILE A 163 -1.26 1.18 6.69
C ILE A 163 -1.65 2.66 6.61
N ASP A 164 -1.72 3.32 7.76
CA ASP A 164 -2.10 4.74 7.85
C ASP A 164 -1.07 5.65 7.15
N TYR A 165 0.21 5.25 7.12
CA TYR A 165 1.28 5.95 6.41
C TYR A 165 1.06 6.07 4.90
N GLU A 166 0.32 5.13 4.30
CA GLU A 166 0.07 5.04 2.86
C GLU A 166 -1.29 5.62 2.44
N ILE A 167 -1.97 6.30 3.36
CA ILE A 167 -3.20 7.04 3.05
C ILE A 167 -2.82 8.36 2.38
N ALA A 168 -3.32 8.55 1.16
CA ALA A 168 -3.15 9.74 0.35
C ALA A 168 -1.68 10.16 0.15
N HIS A 169 -0.82 9.23 -0.26
CA HIS A 169 0.48 9.60 -0.81
C HIS A 169 0.28 10.52 -2.03
N ILE A 170 0.93 11.69 -2.05
CA ILE A 170 0.77 12.68 -3.12
C ILE A 170 1.93 12.62 -4.07
N ASN A 171 1.66 12.56 -5.38
CA ASN A 171 2.63 12.87 -6.42
C ASN A 171 2.41 14.30 -6.90
N LEU A 172 3.47 15.12 -6.91
CA LEU A 172 3.47 16.49 -7.39
C LEU A 172 4.31 16.57 -8.68
N SER A 173 3.71 17.10 -9.75
CA SER A 173 4.40 17.29 -11.02
C SER A 173 3.90 18.55 -11.74
N VAL A 174 4.79 19.17 -12.50
CA VAL A 174 4.45 20.29 -13.39
C VAL A 174 4.36 19.74 -14.82
N PRO A 175 3.22 19.88 -15.50
CA PRO A 175 3.08 19.46 -16.90
C PRO A 175 4.08 20.17 -17.83
N GLY A 176 4.48 19.52 -18.91
CA GLY A 176 5.30 20.14 -19.95
C GLY A 176 4.53 21.17 -20.79
N ASP A 177 5.24 22.01 -21.55
CA ASP A 177 4.58 22.94 -22.50
C ASP A 177 3.97 22.14 -23.67
N LYS A 178 2.77 22.52 -24.14
CA LYS A 178 2.13 21.91 -25.31
C LYS A 178 2.99 22.04 -26.58
N LYS A 179 3.92 23.00 -26.64
CA LYS A 179 4.89 23.09 -27.72
C LYS A 179 5.86 21.91 -27.75
N GLU A 180 6.28 21.40 -26.60
CA GLU A 180 7.17 20.23 -26.48
C GLU A 180 6.48 18.97 -27.03
N LEU A 181 5.17 18.83 -26.83
CA LEU A 181 4.39 17.72 -27.39
C LEU A 181 4.40 17.71 -28.93
N ALA A 182 4.44 18.89 -29.57
CA ALA A 182 4.45 19.00 -31.03
C ALA A 182 5.81 18.62 -31.66
N GLU A 183 6.89 18.65 -30.87
CA GLU A 183 8.25 18.29 -31.30
C GLU A 183 8.53 16.78 -31.18
N GLY A 184 7.57 16.03 -30.60
CA GLY A 184 7.66 14.58 -30.38
C GLY A 184 8.21 14.26 -28.99
N THR A 185 7.59 13.29 -28.32
CA THR A 185 7.95 12.89 -26.95
C THR A 185 8.34 11.42 -26.94
N ASN A 186 9.35 11.07 -26.16
CA ASN A 186 9.76 9.68 -25.98
C ASN A 186 9.09 9.15 -24.71
N ASP A 187 8.00 8.37 -24.86
CA ASP A 187 7.11 7.95 -23.75
C ASP A 187 7.84 7.28 -22.57
N ASP A 188 9.01 6.67 -22.79
CA ASP A 188 9.80 6.00 -21.75
C ASP A 188 10.76 6.95 -20.99
N ASP A 189 11.29 7.99 -21.63
CA ASP A 189 12.26 8.92 -21.01
C ASP A 189 11.58 10.10 -20.28
N ASP A 190 10.30 10.34 -20.57
CA ASP A 190 9.54 11.52 -20.14
C ASP A 190 8.45 11.24 -19.09
N ALA A 191 8.35 10.02 -18.57
CA ALA A 191 7.29 9.63 -17.64
C ALA A 191 7.26 10.46 -16.34
N ILE A 192 6.06 10.75 -15.82
CA ILE A 192 5.87 11.41 -14.51
C ILE A 192 6.24 10.45 -13.39
N VAL A 193 5.86 9.19 -13.57
CA VAL A 193 6.30 8.06 -12.75
C VAL A 193 6.70 6.96 -13.71
N GLY A 194 7.99 6.66 -13.76
CA GLY A 194 8.54 5.64 -14.66
C GLY A 194 7.99 4.24 -14.39
N TRP A 195 8.28 3.30 -15.29
CA TRP A 195 7.82 1.92 -15.16
C TRP A 195 8.16 1.31 -13.79
N HIS A 196 7.14 0.78 -13.11
CA HIS A 196 7.28 0.08 -11.83
C HIS A 196 6.16 -0.94 -11.59
N ARG A 197 6.28 -1.66 -10.47
CA ARG A 197 5.17 -2.35 -9.80
C ARG A 197 5.02 -1.72 -8.43
N ASP A 198 3.79 -1.62 -7.97
CA ASP A 198 3.54 -1.09 -6.64
C ASP A 198 4.08 -2.03 -5.56
N SER A 199 4.29 -1.43 -4.38
CA SER A 199 4.58 -2.16 -3.16
C SER A 199 3.39 -3.00 -2.71
N TYR A 200 2.16 -2.53 -2.93
CA TYR A 200 0.96 -3.07 -2.30
C TYR A 200 -0.02 -3.68 -3.30
N PRO A 201 -0.82 -4.69 -2.91
CA PRO A 201 -1.70 -5.42 -3.83
C PRO A 201 -2.62 -4.52 -4.67
N PHE A 202 -3.20 -3.48 -4.07
CA PHE A 202 -4.09 -2.53 -4.73
C PHE A 202 -3.70 -1.09 -4.43
N VAL A 203 -3.99 -0.23 -5.38
CA VAL A 203 -3.96 1.23 -5.21
C VAL A 203 -5.25 1.85 -5.73
N CYS A 204 -5.69 2.93 -5.11
CA CYS A 204 -6.67 3.85 -5.66
C CYS A 204 -5.98 5.18 -5.94
N VAL A 205 -5.93 5.59 -7.21
CA VAL A 205 -5.31 6.83 -7.67
C VAL A 205 -6.41 7.86 -7.92
N LEU A 206 -6.48 8.88 -7.08
CA LEU A 206 -7.42 10.01 -7.18
C LEU A 206 -6.74 11.19 -7.88
N MET A 207 -7.36 11.72 -8.93
CA MET A 207 -6.91 12.96 -9.55
C MET A 207 -7.36 14.17 -8.73
N MET A 208 -6.41 15.00 -8.33
CA MET A 208 -6.66 16.20 -7.53
C MET A 208 -6.65 17.48 -8.37
N SER A 209 -5.90 17.51 -9.47
CA SER A 209 -5.82 18.68 -10.34
C SER A 209 -6.98 18.74 -11.33
N ASP A 210 -7.34 19.96 -11.73
CA ASP A 210 -8.17 20.18 -12.91
C ASP A 210 -7.35 19.83 -14.17
N THR A 211 -7.84 18.84 -14.92
CA THR A 211 -7.18 18.33 -16.13
C THR A 211 -7.83 18.85 -17.41
N THR A 212 -8.75 19.82 -17.36
CA THR A 212 -9.52 20.31 -18.52
C THR A 212 -8.64 20.76 -19.68
N ASN A 213 -7.49 21.37 -19.38
CA ASN A 213 -6.54 21.87 -20.38
C ASN A 213 -5.33 20.96 -20.61
N MET A 214 -5.31 19.77 -20.00
CA MET A 214 -4.21 18.81 -20.10
C MET A 214 -4.40 17.85 -21.26
N VAL A 215 -3.29 17.46 -21.89
CA VAL A 215 -3.22 16.38 -22.87
C VAL A 215 -2.16 15.38 -22.40
N GLY A 216 -2.40 14.08 -22.59
CA GLY A 216 -1.53 13.03 -22.07
C GLY A 216 -1.82 12.70 -20.60
N GLY A 217 -0.83 12.17 -19.88
CA GLY A 217 -0.97 11.81 -18.48
C GLY A 217 -1.69 10.48 -18.22
N GLU A 218 -1.92 9.67 -19.27
CA GLU A 218 -2.50 8.33 -19.16
C GLU A 218 -1.64 7.40 -18.32
N THR A 219 -2.28 6.39 -17.74
CA THR A 219 -1.57 5.25 -17.15
C THR A 219 -1.33 4.23 -18.24
N ALA A 220 -0.07 3.97 -18.57
CA ALA A 220 0.31 2.89 -19.46
C ALA A 220 0.49 1.60 -18.66
N LEU A 221 -0.11 0.52 -19.14
CA LEU A 221 -0.06 -0.82 -18.55
C LEU A 221 0.63 -1.76 -19.52
N LYS A 222 1.59 -2.54 -19.04
CA LYS A 222 2.14 -3.65 -19.81
C LYS A 222 1.27 -4.88 -19.61
N THR A 223 0.70 -5.37 -20.69
CA THR A 223 -0.14 -6.57 -20.70
C THR A 223 0.71 -7.84 -20.58
N GLY A 224 0.09 -8.98 -20.29
CA GLY A 224 0.77 -10.28 -20.21
C GLY A 224 1.38 -10.75 -21.54
N THR A 225 0.98 -10.15 -22.67
CA THR A 225 1.58 -10.37 -23.99
C THR A 225 2.78 -9.45 -24.26
N GLY A 226 3.02 -8.45 -23.40
CA GLY A 226 4.06 -7.44 -23.55
C GLY A 226 3.62 -6.17 -24.29
N GLU A 227 2.39 -6.12 -24.81
CA GLU A 227 1.80 -4.92 -25.42
C GLU A 227 1.54 -3.84 -24.35
N ILE A 228 1.68 -2.57 -24.72
CA ILE A 228 1.36 -1.42 -23.87
C ILE A 228 -0.07 -0.96 -24.14
N ARG A 229 -0.92 -1.01 -23.12
CA ARG A 229 -2.29 -0.49 -23.16
C ARG A 229 -2.38 0.79 -22.33
N LYS A 230 -2.83 1.89 -22.93
CA LYS A 230 -3.04 3.16 -22.24
C LYS A 230 -4.47 3.24 -21.71
N VAL A 231 -4.63 3.55 -20.43
CA VAL A 231 -5.92 3.81 -19.79
C VAL A 231 -6.07 5.31 -19.59
N ARG A 232 -7.24 5.83 -19.95
CA ARG A 232 -7.53 7.26 -19.87
C ARG A 232 -7.24 7.79 -18.46
N GLY A 233 -6.55 8.92 -18.38
CA GLY A 233 -6.29 9.60 -17.11
C GLY A 233 -7.58 10.11 -16.44
N PRO A 234 -7.68 10.03 -15.10
CA PRO A 234 -8.83 10.58 -14.38
C PRO A 234 -8.84 12.12 -14.42
N SER A 235 -10.03 12.72 -14.40
CA SER A 235 -10.24 14.16 -14.15
C SER A 235 -10.40 14.43 -12.66
N LYS A 236 -10.29 15.69 -12.20
CA LYS A 236 -10.47 16.09 -10.80
C LYS A 236 -11.61 15.34 -10.10
N GLY A 237 -11.36 14.71 -8.95
CA GLY A 237 -12.36 13.95 -8.18
C GLY A 237 -12.70 12.56 -8.72
N CYS A 238 -12.18 12.19 -9.90
CA CYS A 238 -12.23 10.83 -10.40
C CYS A 238 -11.04 10.02 -9.91
N ALA A 239 -11.27 8.73 -9.73
CA ALA A 239 -10.28 7.77 -9.30
C ALA A 239 -10.18 6.58 -10.26
N VAL A 240 -9.09 5.83 -10.13
CA VAL A 240 -8.86 4.52 -10.76
C VAL A 240 -8.40 3.55 -9.68
N VAL A 241 -8.95 2.34 -9.66
CA VAL A 241 -8.44 1.24 -8.83
C VAL A 241 -7.64 0.29 -9.70
N LEU A 242 -6.43 -0.07 -9.26
CA LEU A 242 -5.48 -0.90 -10.00
C LEU A 242 -4.85 -1.96 -9.06
N GLN A 243 -4.68 -3.19 -9.56
CA GLN A 243 -3.85 -4.23 -8.94
C GLN A 243 -2.35 -4.00 -9.25
N GLY A 244 -1.82 -2.87 -8.81
CA GLY A 244 -0.53 -2.34 -9.27
C GLY A 244 0.69 -3.15 -8.86
N ARG A 245 0.57 -4.02 -7.83
CA ARG A 245 1.62 -4.98 -7.48
C ARG A 245 1.90 -6.00 -8.58
N TYR A 246 0.92 -6.27 -9.43
CA TYR A 246 0.93 -7.41 -10.35
C TYR A 246 1.11 -7.01 -11.82
N ILE A 247 0.99 -5.72 -12.13
CA ILE A 247 0.97 -5.19 -13.49
C ILE A 247 2.07 -4.13 -13.58
N ASP A 248 2.99 -4.30 -14.53
CA ASP A 248 3.98 -3.24 -14.80
C ASP A 248 3.23 -2.04 -15.36
N HIS A 249 3.46 -0.86 -14.78
CA HIS A 249 2.75 0.35 -15.20
C HIS A 249 3.61 1.59 -15.05
N GLN A 250 3.23 2.64 -15.78
CA GLN A 250 3.83 3.97 -15.68
C GLN A 250 2.79 5.06 -15.88
N ALA A 251 3.04 6.24 -15.31
CA ALA A 251 2.26 7.44 -15.56
C ALA A 251 2.97 8.29 -16.62
N LEU A 252 2.35 8.42 -17.79
CA LEU A 252 2.92 9.18 -18.91
C LEU A 252 2.97 10.69 -18.60
N LYS A 253 3.81 11.41 -19.34
CA LYS A 253 3.88 12.88 -19.28
C LYS A 253 2.54 13.51 -19.65
N ALA A 254 2.18 14.56 -18.91
CA ALA A 254 1.06 15.42 -19.24
C ALA A 254 1.58 16.77 -19.75
N PHE A 255 0.84 17.38 -20.66
CA PHE A 255 1.18 18.64 -21.31
C PHE A 255 0.06 19.67 -21.16
N GLY A 256 0.43 20.90 -20.84
CA GLY A 256 -0.50 21.99 -20.53
C GLY A 256 -1.13 21.89 -19.14
N GLY A 257 -1.86 22.94 -18.73
CA GLY A 257 -2.31 23.10 -17.34
C GLY A 257 -1.23 23.75 -16.47
N GLN A 258 -1.53 23.92 -15.17
CA GLN A 258 -0.61 24.56 -14.22
C GLN A 258 0.16 23.53 -13.36
N GLU A 259 -0.48 22.41 -13.03
CA GLU A 259 0.01 21.42 -12.07
C GLU A 259 -0.69 20.08 -12.32
N ARG A 260 -0.06 18.95 -12.00
CA ARG A 260 -0.71 17.63 -11.97
C ARG A 260 -0.42 16.96 -10.63
N ILE A 261 -1.45 16.93 -9.80
CA ILE A 261 -1.46 16.39 -8.45
C ILE A 261 -2.35 15.14 -8.42
N THR A 262 -1.81 14.03 -7.95
CA THR A 262 -2.57 12.80 -7.71
C THR A 262 -2.37 12.34 -6.28
N ALA A 263 -3.45 11.93 -5.62
CA ALA A 263 -3.40 11.26 -4.32
C ALA A 263 -3.57 9.75 -4.50
N VAL A 264 -2.68 8.96 -3.93
CA VAL A 264 -2.68 7.50 -4.03
C VAL A 264 -2.89 6.92 -2.63
N THR A 265 -3.93 6.11 -2.48
CA THR A 265 -4.14 5.33 -1.26
C THR A 265 -3.96 3.85 -1.58
N SER A 266 -3.09 3.19 -0.83
CA SER A 266 -2.76 1.78 -1.01
C SER A 266 -3.63 0.87 -0.13
N PHE A 267 -4.01 -0.28 -0.65
CA PHE A 267 -4.94 -1.22 0.00
C PHE A 267 -4.42 -2.65 0.00
N ARG A 268 -4.87 -3.42 1.00
CA ARG A 268 -4.67 -4.86 1.11
C ARG A 268 -6.00 -5.59 1.30
N PRO A 269 -6.07 -6.89 0.97
CA PRO A 269 -7.20 -7.73 1.38
C PRO A 269 -7.42 -7.67 2.89
N LYS A 270 -8.67 -7.50 3.32
CA LYS A 270 -9.03 -7.49 4.73
C LYS A 270 -8.95 -8.89 5.37
N ASN A 271 -9.31 -9.91 4.61
CA ASN A 271 -9.29 -11.29 5.09
C ASN A 271 -7.84 -11.78 5.23
N PRO A 272 -7.38 -12.14 6.45
CA PRO A 272 -5.99 -12.53 6.68
C PRO A 272 -5.61 -13.86 6.01
N HIS A 273 -6.57 -14.64 5.52
CA HIS A 273 -6.34 -15.89 4.78
C HIS A 273 -6.15 -15.68 3.27
N VAL A 274 -6.36 -14.46 2.78
CA VAL A 274 -6.02 -14.10 1.41
C VAL A 274 -4.54 -13.72 1.38
N ARG A 275 -3.85 -14.12 0.32
CA ARG A 275 -2.44 -13.78 0.11
C ARG A 275 -2.27 -12.26 0.09
N ASP A 276 -1.26 -11.78 0.80
CA ASP A 276 -0.82 -10.38 0.78
C ASP A 276 0.61 -10.35 0.20
N ASP A 277 0.74 -9.92 -1.06
CA ASP A 277 2.02 -9.82 -1.77
C ASP A 277 2.71 -8.46 -1.56
N THR A 278 2.44 -7.81 -0.42
CA THR A 278 3.11 -6.56 -0.04
C THR A 278 4.62 -6.74 -0.01
N VAL A 279 5.32 -5.84 -0.70
CA VAL A 279 6.77 -5.65 -0.61
C VAL A 279 7.06 -4.19 -0.28
N LEU A 280 8.24 -3.88 0.26
CA LEU A 280 8.61 -2.53 0.66
C LEU A 280 9.70 -1.94 -0.23
N ASN A 281 10.18 -2.66 -1.24
CA ASN A 281 11.33 -2.24 -2.04
C ASN A 281 11.13 -0.92 -2.82
N THR A 282 9.90 -0.55 -3.22
CA THR A 282 9.64 0.70 -3.94
C THR A 282 9.32 1.89 -3.01
N VAL A 283 8.84 1.63 -1.79
CA VAL A 283 8.49 2.68 -0.83
C VAL A 283 9.55 2.91 0.24
N ARG A 284 10.34 1.90 0.60
CA ARG A 284 11.40 1.99 1.62
C ARG A 284 12.40 3.12 1.36
N PRO A 285 12.88 3.36 0.13
CA PRO A 285 13.82 4.46 -0.15
C PRO A 285 13.24 5.87 0.07
N ILE A 286 11.91 6.00 0.12
CA ILE A 286 11.17 7.27 0.10
C ILE A 286 10.20 7.39 1.28
N SER A 287 10.46 6.72 2.39
CA SER A 287 9.57 6.73 3.56
C SER A 287 10.34 6.97 4.85
N ASN A 288 9.62 7.42 5.89
CA ASN A 288 10.06 7.31 7.27
C ASN A 288 10.07 5.81 7.64
N LEU A 289 11.26 5.23 7.82
CA LEU A 289 11.39 3.79 8.06
C LEU A 289 10.74 3.31 9.36
N PRO A 290 10.88 4.00 10.51
CA PRO A 290 10.15 3.62 11.71
C PRO A 290 8.64 3.55 11.51
N ASP A 291 8.03 4.56 10.88
CA ASP A 291 6.58 4.55 10.65
C ASP A 291 6.16 3.43 9.68
N LEU A 292 6.91 3.28 8.58
CA LEU A 292 6.66 2.24 7.58
C LEU A 292 6.76 0.83 8.17
N TYR A 293 7.89 0.51 8.81
CA TYR A 293 8.15 -0.84 9.32
C TYR A 293 7.26 -1.19 10.50
N ASN A 294 7.05 -0.28 11.45
CA ASN A 294 6.23 -0.59 12.61
C ASN A 294 4.78 -0.86 12.22
N GLN A 295 4.18 -0.03 11.34
CA GLN A 295 2.79 -0.25 10.90
C GLN A 295 2.65 -1.51 10.03
N VAL A 296 3.64 -1.81 9.17
CA VAL A 296 3.63 -3.05 8.39
C VAL A 296 3.73 -4.27 9.29
N MET A 297 4.67 -4.26 10.24
CA MET A 297 4.84 -5.35 11.19
C MET A 297 3.60 -5.54 12.07
N GLU A 298 2.98 -4.44 12.51
CA GLU A 298 1.75 -4.48 13.31
C GLU A 298 0.65 -5.27 12.60
N TYR A 299 0.25 -4.87 11.38
CA TYR A 299 -0.85 -5.57 10.71
C TYR A 299 -0.48 -6.99 10.29
N GLN A 300 0.78 -7.26 9.95
CA GLN A 300 1.20 -8.61 9.58
C GLN A 300 1.15 -9.56 10.79
N LEU A 301 1.51 -9.07 11.97
CA LEU A 301 1.38 -9.81 13.22
C LEU A 301 -0.08 -10.01 13.62
N GLU A 302 -0.94 -9.00 13.45
CA GLU A 302 -2.40 -9.14 13.67
C GLU A 302 -3.02 -10.19 12.73
N ASN A 303 -2.62 -10.19 11.46
CA ASN A 303 -3.07 -11.17 10.48
C ASN A 303 -2.60 -12.60 10.88
N ALA A 304 -1.34 -12.75 11.30
CA ALA A 304 -0.82 -14.03 11.79
C ALA A 304 -1.55 -14.50 13.06
N GLU A 305 -1.80 -13.60 14.01
CA GLU A 305 -2.58 -13.91 15.21
C GLU A 305 -3.98 -14.41 14.86
N ALA A 306 -4.67 -13.75 13.92
CA ALA A 306 -6.00 -14.14 13.47
C ALA A 306 -6.00 -15.56 12.85
N ARG A 307 -5.02 -15.88 11.99
CA ARG A 307 -4.90 -17.20 11.38
C ARG A 307 -4.53 -18.28 12.41
N ILE A 308 -3.56 -18.02 13.31
CA ILE A 308 -3.18 -18.93 14.40
C ILE A 308 -4.40 -19.24 15.29
N ARG A 309 -5.17 -18.21 15.66
CA ARG A 309 -6.38 -18.37 16.46
C ARG A 309 -7.43 -19.24 15.74
N GLY A 310 -7.57 -19.05 14.43
CA GLY A 310 -8.40 -19.91 13.56
C GLY A 310 -7.96 -21.37 13.60
N MET A 311 -6.70 -21.64 13.27
CA MET A 311 -6.17 -23.01 13.25
C MET A 311 -6.21 -23.67 14.64
N LEU A 312 -5.96 -22.92 15.72
CA LEU A 312 -6.08 -23.44 17.09
C LEU A 312 -7.52 -23.90 17.40
N LYS A 313 -8.53 -23.18 16.92
CA LYS A 313 -9.93 -23.60 17.04
C LYS A 313 -10.16 -24.90 16.27
N ASP A 314 -9.71 -24.98 15.03
CA ASP A 314 -9.91 -26.16 14.18
C ASP A 314 -9.22 -27.42 14.73
N VAL A 315 -8.02 -27.28 15.29
CA VAL A 315 -7.31 -28.36 16.00
C VAL A 315 -8.11 -28.82 17.22
N ARG A 316 -8.62 -27.89 18.04
CA ARG A 316 -9.43 -28.22 19.22
C ARG A 316 -10.72 -28.94 18.86
N ASP A 317 -11.38 -28.52 17.78
CA ASP A 317 -12.61 -29.15 17.31
C ASP A 317 -12.32 -30.56 16.73
N SER A 318 -11.21 -30.72 16.00
CA SER A 318 -10.73 -32.03 15.55
C SER A 318 -10.43 -32.98 16.71
N MET A 319 -9.79 -32.49 17.78
CA MET A 319 -9.52 -33.26 19.01
C MET A 319 -10.81 -33.73 19.68
N LYS A 320 -11.82 -32.86 19.82
CA LYS A 320 -13.14 -33.24 20.38
C LYS A 320 -13.82 -34.32 19.54
N ALA A 321 -13.66 -34.26 18.21
CA ALA A 321 -14.20 -35.25 17.28
C ALA A 321 -13.37 -36.54 17.19
N GLY A 322 -12.19 -36.61 17.84
CA GLY A 322 -11.27 -37.75 17.71
C GLY A 322 -10.64 -37.88 16.32
N THR A 323 -10.53 -36.77 15.57
CA THR A 323 -9.99 -36.72 14.21
C THR A 323 -8.79 -35.77 14.10
N THR A 324 -8.14 -35.73 12.93
CA THR A 324 -7.09 -34.75 12.63
C THR A 324 -7.09 -34.45 11.15
N ASP A 325 -7.26 -33.17 10.79
CA ASP A 325 -7.11 -32.72 9.41
C ASP A 325 -5.64 -32.36 9.12
N VAL A 326 -4.85 -33.37 8.77
CA VAL A 326 -3.43 -33.21 8.44
C VAL A 326 -3.23 -32.25 7.27
N LYS A 327 -4.16 -32.23 6.30
CA LYS A 327 -4.05 -31.37 5.11
C LYS A 327 -4.25 -29.90 5.47
N ALA A 328 -5.27 -29.59 6.27
CA ALA A 328 -5.51 -28.24 6.76
C ALA A 328 -4.32 -27.72 7.58
N ILE A 329 -3.80 -28.55 8.49
CA ILE A 329 -2.62 -28.20 9.30
C ILE A 329 -1.41 -27.91 8.41
N LYS A 330 -1.13 -28.76 7.42
CA LYS A 330 0.00 -28.56 6.50
C LYS A 330 -0.15 -27.29 5.66
N ASN A 331 -1.35 -27.01 5.15
CA ASN A 331 -1.63 -25.80 4.38
C ASN A 331 -1.45 -24.52 5.22
N PHE A 332 -1.92 -24.53 6.47
CA PHE A 332 -1.73 -23.42 7.39
C PHE A 332 -0.24 -23.20 7.70
N LEU A 333 0.50 -24.25 8.04
CA LEU A 333 1.93 -24.14 8.34
C LEU A 333 2.72 -23.62 7.13
N ASP A 334 2.43 -24.13 5.93
CA ASP A 334 3.05 -23.66 4.68
C ASP A 334 2.75 -22.17 4.44
N PHE A 335 1.50 -21.74 4.65
CA PHE A 335 1.12 -20.34 4.51
C PHE A 335 1.84 -19.44 5.52
N GLU A 336 1.87 -19.79 6.81
CA GLU A 336 2.55 -18.97 7.84
C GLU A 336 4.06 -18.88 7.57
N ILE A 337 4.70 -20.00 7.21
CA ILE A 337 6.13 -20.02 6.89
C ILE A 337 6.42 -19.06 5.74
N LYS A 338 5.66 -19.15 4.64
CA LYS A 338 5.85 -18.28 3.47
C LYS A 338 5.57 -16.82 3.79
N ALA A 339 4.51 -16.52 4.54
CA ALA A 339 4.16 -15.16 4.93
C ALA A 339 5.24 -14.52 5.81
N LEU A 340 5.74 -15.24 6.81
CA LEU A 340 6.79 -14.74 7.70
C LEU A 340 8.13 -14.56 6.96
N GLN A 341 8.49 -15.49 6.07
CA GLN A 341 9.67 -15.36 5.22
C GLN A 341 9.59 -14.14 4.29
N ALA A 342 8.42 -13.89 3.70
CA ALA A 342 8.22 -12.72 2.84
C ALA A 342 8.38 -11.41 3.62
N VAL A 343 7.82 -11.32 4.84
CA VAL A 343 7.98 -10.13 5.69
C VAL A 343 9.43 -9.95 6.14
N ASP A 344 10.11 -11.02 6.55
CA ASP A 344 11.53 -11.00 6.94
C ASP A 344 12.42 -10.42 5.82
N ALA A 345 12.19 -10.84 4.57
CA ALA A 345 12.92 -10.34 3.41
C ALA A 345 12.70 -8.82 3.16
N GLU A 346 11.60 -8.25 3.64
CA GLU A 346 11.27 -6.83 3.46
C GLU A 346 11.76 -5.93 4.60
N ILE A 347 12.13 -6.49 5.75
CA ILE A 347 12.70 -5.73 6.87
C ILE A 347 14.23 -5.75 6.76
N VAL A 348 14.79 -4.66 6.23
CA VAL A 348 16.25 -4.49 6.12
C VAL A 348 16.74 -3.38 7.04
N GLU A 349 17.96 -3.53 7.54
CA GLU A 349 18.65 -2.49 8.31
C GLU A 349 18.68 -1.16 7.54
N GLU A 350 18.42 -0.06 8.26
CA GLU A 350 18.42 1.30 7.68
C GLU A 350 19.73 1.64 6.98
N SER A 351 20.86 1.13 7.49
CA SER A 351 22.20 1.28 6.88
C SER A 351 22.31 0.71 5.45
N LYS A 352 21.42 -0.21 5.07
CA LYS A 352 21.37 -0.85 3.74
C LYS A 352 20.41 -0.14 2.78
N VAL A 353 19.71 0.90 3.21
CA VAL A 353 18.73 1.62 2.40
C VAL A 353 19.39 2.80 1.68
N VAL A 354 19.33 2.79 0.35
CA VAL A 354 19.76 3.92 -0.47
C VAL A 354 18.56 4.85 -0.68
N LYS A 355 18.54 5.98 0.03
CA LYS A 355 17.43 6.95 -0.04
C LYS A 355 17.21 7.46 -1.46
N GLY A 356 15.94 7.55 -1.87
CA GLY A 356 15.52 8.04 -3.19
C GLY A 356 15.88 7.15 -4.38
N HIS A 357 16.38 5.92 -4.16
CA HIS A 357 16.75 5.03 -5.25
C HIS A 357 15.92 3.74 -5.24
N LEU A 358 15.07 3.59 -6.24
CA LEU A 358 14.26 2.40 -6.48
C LEU A 358 14.97 1.44 -7.45
N PRO A 359 14.93 0.13 -7.19
CA PRO A 359 15.53 -0.86 -8.07
C PRO A 359 14.79 -0.96 -9.42
N PRO A 360 15.47 -1.32 -10.53
CA PRO A 360 14.81 -1.55 -11.82
C PRO A 360 13.80 -2.69 -11.76
N ILE A 361 12.72 -2.62 -12.55
CA ILE A 361 11.69 -3.69 -12.62
C ILE A 361 12.30 -5.06 -12.92
N CYS A 362 13.29 -5.12 -13.82
CA CYS A 362 13.90 -6.38 -14.22
C CYS A 362 14.64 -7.09 -13.07
N GLU A 363 15.14 -6.37 -12.06
CA GLU A 363 15.80 -6.98 -10.90
C GLU A 363 14.78 -7.49 -9.87
N SER A 364 13.65 -6.79 -9.71
CA SER A 364 12.57 -7.25 -8.82
C SER A 364 11.87 -8.51 -9.34
N ALA A 365 11.72 -8.65 -10.67
CA ALA A 365 11.19 -9.85 -11.30
C ALA A 365 12.16 -11.05 -11.25
N LYS A 366 13.48 -10.82 -11.26
CA LYS A 366 14.51 -11.88 -11.19
C LYS A 366 14.57 -12.54 -9.80
N ARG A 367 14.42 -11.77 -8.71
CA ARG A 367 14.35 -12.34 -7.34
C ARG A 367 13.23 -13.37 -7.19
N ARG A 368 12.09 -13.14 -7.85
CA ARG A 368 10.92 -14.03 -7.88
C ARG A 368 11.10 -15.34 -8.66
N LYS A 369 12.14 -15.47 -9.49
CA LYS A 369 12.46 -16.71 -10.24
C LYS A 369 13.56 -17.54 -9.57
N SER A 370 14.27 -16.95 -8.60
CA SER A 370 15.34 -17.60 -7.84
C SER A 370 14.89 -18.10 -6.46
N GLU A 371 13.65 -17.81 -6.09
CA GLU A 371 12.90 -18.33 -4.92
C GLU A 371 11.76 -19.21 -5.42
#